data_AF-A0A7C4YL68-F1
#
_entry.id   AF-A0A7C4YL68-F1
#
_cell.length_a   1.000
_cell.length_b   1.000
_cell.length_c   1.000
_cell.angle_alpha   90.00
_cell.angle_beta   90.00
_cell.angle_gamma   90.00
#
_symmetry.space_group_name_H-M   'P 1'
#
loop_
_entity.id
_entity.type
_entity.pdbx_description
1 polymer ?
#
loop_
_entity_poly.entity_id
_entity_poly.type
_entity_poly.pdbx_seq_one_letter_code
_entity_poly.pdbx_strand_id
1 'polypeptide(L)'
;MAKNADIKTKVNKASVTAFLNKVEDKQKRADSFEILKIMKQVSKKEPKMWGPAIVGFGSYHYKYESGREGDMPLLAFSPRKQYLTLYVLTGAEHEAPLLKKLGRHTRSKVCL
;
A
#
# COMPACT_ATOMS: atom_id res chain seq x y z
N MET A 1 13.42 -21.22 -18.46
CA MET A 1 13.05 -21.19 -17.02
C MET A 1 13.21 -19.77 -16.51
N ALA A 2 12.14 -19.07 -16.18
CA ALA A 2 12.24 -17.70 -15.67
C ALA A 2 12.92 -17.73 -14.29
N LYS A 3 13.99 -16.95 -14.13
CA LYS A 3 14.68 -16.75 -12.85
C LYS A 3 13.64 -16.26 -11.83
N ASN A 4 13.37 -17.04 -10.78
CA ASN A 4 12.52 -16.64 -9.66
C ASN A 4 13.17 -15.45 -8.94
N ALA A 5 12.87 -14.24 -9.40
CA ALA A 5 13.26 -13.03 -8.70
C ALA A 5 12.42 -12.96 -7.42
N ASP A 6 13.06 -13.25 -6.29
CA ASP A 6 12.45 -13.19 -4.96
C ASP A 6 11.78 -11.83 -4.75
N ILE A 7 10.48 -11.85 -4.42
CA ILE A 7 9.70 -10.63 -4.22
C ILE A 7 10.23 -9.95 -2.95
N LYS A 8 10.74 -8.73 -3.06
CA LYS A 8 11.31 -7.98 -1.91
C LYS A 8 10.24 -7.45 -0.95
N THR A 9 9.01 -7.29 -1.42
CA THR A 9 7.87 -6.80 -0.64
C THR A 9 7.28 -7.95 0.18
N LYS A 10 7.93 -8.28 1.30
CA LYS A 10 7.46 -9.30 2.26
C LYS A 10 7.15 -8.66 3.60
N VAL A 11 6.20 -9.23 4.34
CA VAL A 11 5.91 -8.83 5.73
C VAL A 11 7.19 -8.97 6.56
N ASN A 12 7.45 -8.00 7.43
CA ASN A 12 8.55 -8.07 8.39
C ASN A 12 8.14 -7.59 9.78
N LYS A 13 9.07 -7.66 10.73
CA LYS A 13 8.86 -7.34 12.15
C LYS A 13 9.05 -5.85 12.49
N ALA A 14 9.27 -4.98 11.50
CA ALA A 14 9.46 -3.56 11.77
C ALA A 14 8.15 -2.92 12.27
N SER A 15 8.28 -1.95 13.17
CA SER A 15 7.14 -1.21 13.71
C SER A 15 6.64 -0.18 12.70
N VAL A 16 5.34 -0.23 12.41
CA VAL A 16 4.64 0.74 11.55
C VAL A 16 4.70 2.15 12.17
N THR A 17 4.43 2.29 13.46
CA THR A 17 4.47 3.60 14.13
C THR A 17 5.88 4.18 14.15
N ALA A 18 6.90 3.36 14.40
CA ALA A 18 8.29 3.80 14.34
C ALA A 18 8.71 4.22 12.92
N PHE A 19 8.22 3.51 11.89
CA PHE A 19 8.43 3.89 10.49
C PHE A 19 7.78 5.24 10.15
N LEU A 20 6.51 5.44 10.51
CA LEU A 20 5.79 6.69 10.23
C LEU A 20 6.40 7.88 10.97
N ASN A 21 6.87 7.69 12.21
CA ASN A 21 7.54 8.75 12.97
C ASN A 21 8.85 9.23 12.33
N LYS A 22 9.45 8.46 11.41
CA LYS A 22 10.65 8.86 10.65
C LYS A 22 10.33 9.69 9.41
N VAL A 23 9.06 9.89 9.05
CA VAL A 23 8.68 10.76 7.92
C VAL A 23 9.00 12.20 8.30
N GLU A 24 9.99 12.82 7.66
CA GLU A 24 10.51 14.15 8.02
C GLU A 24 9.47 15.26 7.89
N ASP A 25 8.67 15.22 6.82
CA ASP A 25 7.60 16.17 6.58
C ASP A 25 6.46 15.97 7.59
N LYS A 26 6.19 17.02 8.38
CA LYS A 26 5.19 16.99 9.46
C LYS A 26 3.77 16.76 8.95
N GLN A 27 3.40 17.37 7.84
CA GLN A 27 2.06 17.23 7.27
C GLN A 27 1.88 15.82 6.73
N LYS A 28 2.83 15.34 5.93
CA LYS A 28 2.82 13.98 5.39
C LYS A 28 2.80 12.92 6.50
N ARG A 29 3.50 13.16 7.61
CA ARG A 29 3.46 12.29 8.78
C ARG A 29 2.05 12.25 9.38
N ALA A 30 1.43 13.42 9.61
CA ALA A 30 0.07 13.49 10.14
C ALA A 30 -0.94 12.79 9.20
N ASP A 31 -0.87 13.09 7.90
CA ASP A 31 -1.71 12.44 6.88
C ASP A 31 -1.53 10.92 6.86
N SER A 32 -0.29 10.45 7.05
CA SER A 32 0.00 9.02 7.13
C SER A 32 -0.67 8.33 8.32
N PHE A 33 -0.78 9.02 9.47
CA PHE A 33 -1.51 8.50 10.63
C PHE A 33 -3.03 8.52 10.42
N GLU A 34 -3.57 9.51 9.72
CA GLU A 34 -4.99 9.51 9.35
C GLU A 34 -5.32 8.39 8.36
N ILE A 35 -4.48 8.18 7.35
CA ILE A 35 -4.64 7.06 6.42
C ILE A 35 -4.53 5.72 7.15
N LEU A 36 -3.57 5.58 8.07
CA LEU A 36 -3.42 4.39 8.91
C LEU A 36 -4.74 4.08 9.65
N LYS A 37 -5.37 5.09 10.24
CA LYS A 37 -6.64 4.97 10.96
C LYS A 37 -7.79 4.58 10.02
N ILE A 38 -7.93 5.26 8.90
CA ILE A 38 -8.98 4.98 7.90
C ILE A 38 -8.84 3.55 7.37
N MET A 39 -7.64 3.16 6.93
CA MET A 39 -7.37 1.84 6.38
C MET A 39 -7.57 0.73 7.42
N LYS A 40 -7.18 0.95 8.68
CA LYS A 40 -7.49 0.02 9.78
C LYS A 40 -8.99 -0.14 9.97
N GLN A 41 -9.74 0.97 9.95
CA GLN A 41 -11.19 0.96 10.15
C GLN A 41 -11.94 0.22 9.03
N VAL A 42 -11.58 0.43 7.77
CA VAL A 42 -12.25 -0.20 6.63
C VAL A 42 -11.82 -1.65 6.43
N SER A 43 -10.53 -1.97 6.65
CA SER A 43 -10.01 -3.32 6.45
C SER A 43 -10.32 -4.26 7.62
N LYS A 44 -10.52 -3.72 8.83
CA LYS A 44 -10.56 -4.48 10.09
C LYS A 44 -9.32 -5.33 10.32
N LYS A 45 -8.17 -4.93 9.76
CA LYS A 45 -6.88 -5.61 9.93
C LYS A 45 -5.89 -4.71 10.64
N GLU A 46 -5.00 -5.33 11.41
CA GLU A 46 -3.84 -4.62 11.95
C GLU A 46 -2.82 -4.32 10.85
N PRO A 47 -2.19 -3.12 10.87
CA PRO A 47 -1.19 -2.75 9.89
C PRO A 47 0.10 -3.52 10.11
N LYS A 48 0.77 -3.89 9.01
CA LYS A 48 2.10 -4.51 9.04
C LYS A 48 3.05 -3.80 8.08
N MET A 49 4.34 -3.83 8.38
CA MET A 49 5.36 -3.38 7.44
C MET A 49 5.59 -4.45 6.37
N TRP A 50 5.62 -4.00 5.11
CA TRP A 50 5.92 -4.79 3.93
C TRP A 50 7.16 -4.20 3.25
N GLY A 51 8.22 -4.99 3.18
CA GLY A 51 9.52 -4.50 2.71
C GLY A 51 9.98 -3.25 3.49
N PRO A 52 10.72 -2.33 2.85
CA PRO A 52 11.33 -1.21 3.56
C PRO A 52 10.40 -0.01 3.80
N ALA A 53 9.28 0.10 3.08
CA ALA A 53 8.55 1.38 2.98
C ALA A 53 7.04 1.28 2.73
N ILE A 54 6.43 0.10 2.84
CA ILE A 54 4.99 -0.07 2.61
C ILE A 54 4.32 -0.46 3.93
N VAL A 55 3.23 0.23 4.25
CA VAL A 55 2.32 -0.16 5.32
C VAL A 55 1.13 -0.85 4.67
N GLY A 56 0.93 -2.12 4.99
CA GLY A 56 -0.10 -2.96 4.37
C GLY A 56 -1.07 -3.55 5.38
N PHE A 57 -2.28 -3.84 4.90
CA PHE A 57 -3.41 -4.36 5.66
C PHE A 57 -3.94 -5.63 5.00
N GLY A 58 -4.06 -6.70 5.80
CA GLY A 58 -4.39 -8.03 5.29
C GLY A 58 -3.40 -8.54 4.25
N SER A 59 -3.72 -9.67 3.63
CA SER A 59 -2.93 -10.23 2.53
C SER A 59 -3.79 -11.14 1.67
N TYR A 60 -3.42 -11.26 0.39
CA TYR A 60 -3.93 -12.28 -0.51
C TYR A 60 -2.76 -12.99 -1.20
N HIS A 61 -2.97 -14.26 -1.53
CA HIS A 61 -2.04 -15.05 -2.32
C HIS A 61 -2.44 -14.97 -3.79
N TYR A 62 -1.51 -14.65 -4.68
CA TYR A 62 -1.73 -14.66 -6.12
C TYR A 62 -0.92 -15.76 -6.78
N LYS A 63 -1.44 -16.31 -7.88
CA LYS A 63 -0.75 -17.28 -8.72
C LYS A 63 -1.05 -16.99 -10.19
N TYR A 64 0.00 -16.85 -10.99
CA TYR A 64 -0.10 -16.69 -12.43
C TYR A 64 -0.03 -18.04 -13.14
N GLU A 65 -0.54 -18.10 -14.37
CA GLU A 65 -0.46 -19.29 -15.25
C GLU A 65 0.99 -19.74 -15.49
N SER A 66 1.97 -18.82 -15.41
CA SER A 66 3.40 -19.12 -15.50
C SER A 66 3.97 -19.86 -14.28
N GLY A 67 3.16 -20.12 -13.26
CA GLY A 67 3.58 -20.74 -12.00
C GLY A 67 4.16 -19.75 -10.98
N ARG A 68 4.32 -18.46 -11.35
CA ARG A 68 4.76 -17.42 -10.41
C ARG A 68 3.66 -17.10 -9.41
N GLU A 69 3.97 -17.20 -8.13
CA GLU A 69 3.03 -16.92 -7.04
C GLU A 69 3.68 -16.11 -5.90
N GLY A 70 2.86 -15.61 -4.99
CA GLY A 70 3.32 -14.87 -3.81
C GLY A 70 2.19 -14.17 -3.08
N ASP A 71 2.51 -13.51 -1.96
CA ASP A 71 1.54 -12.79 -1.14
C ASP A 71 1.70 -11.29 -1.30
N MET A 72 0.59 -10.55 -1.37
CA MET A 72 0.57 -9.08 -1.39
C MET A 72 -0.47 -8.53 -0.40
N PRO A 73 -0.30 -7.29 0.10
CA PRO A 73 -1.29 -6.67 0.96
C PRO A 73 -2.60 -6.41 0.21
N LEU A 74 -3.75 -6.54 0.87
CA LEU A 74 -5.06 -6.25 0.26
C LEU A 74 -5.22 -4.74 0.00
N LEU A 75 -4.76 -3.93 0.95
CA LEU A 75 -4.75 -2.48 0.90
C LEU A 75 -3.41 -2.02 1.48
N ALA A 76 -2.81 -0.97 0.92
CA ALA A 76 -1.57 -0.45 1.45
C ALA A 76 -1.37 1.03 1.14
N PHE A 77 -0.39 1.65 1.80
CA PHE A 77 0.12 2.96 1.43
C PHE A 77 1.62 3.09 1.69
N SER A 78 2.24 4.10 1.09
CA SER A 78 3.66 4.39 1.24
C SER A 78 3.91 5.90 1.26
N PRO A 79 4.40 6.49 2.38
CA PRO A 79 4.77 7.90 2.45
C PRO A 79 6.16 8.11 1.84
N ARG A 80 6.25 8.03 0.50
CA ARG A 80 7.53 8.20 -0.20
C ARG A 80 8.00 9.66 -0.14
N LYS A 81 9.28 9.86 -0.49
CA LYS A 81 9.94 11.17 -0.45
C LYS A 81 9.13 12.25 -1.18
N GLN A 82 8.70 11.98 -2.40
CA GLN A 82 7.93 12.93 -3.21
C GLN A 82 6.42 12.84 -2.93
N TYR A 83 5.86 11.64 -2.91
CA TYR A 83 4.41 11.43 -2.92
C TYR A 83 3.94 10.53 -1.78
N LEU A 84 2.71 10.75 -1.34
CA LEU A 84 1.97 9.82 -0.49
C LEU A 84 1.14 8.92 -1.41
N THR A 85 1.56 7.67 -1.57
CA THR A 85 0.97 6.74 -2.55
C THR A 85 0.03 5.77 -1.87
N LEU A 86 -1.18 5.60 -2.41
CA LEU A 86 -2.17 4.63 -1.94
C LEU A 86 -2.30 3.47 -2.93
N TYR A 87 -2.28 2.24 -2.42
CA TYR A 87 -2.53 1.00 -3.16
C TYR A 87 -3.93 0.50 -2.80
N VAL A 88 -4.94 1.09 -3.44
CA VAL A 88 -6.38 0.87 -3.14
C VAL A 88 -7.22 0.61 -4.39
N LEU A 89 -6.59 0.60 -5.57
CA LEU A 89 -7.29 0.43 -6.84
C LEU A 89 -7.15 -1.01 -7.32
N THR A 90 -8.25 -1.55 -7.80
CA THR A 90 -8.34 -2.81 -8.53
C THR A 90 -8.27 -2.60 -10.04
N GLY A 91 -8.45 -1.36 -10.50
CA GLY A 91 -8.54 -1.02 -11.92
C GLY A 91 -9.95 -1.20 -12.49
N ALA A 92 -10.95 -1.41 -11.64
CA ALA A 92 -12.34 -1.59 -12.05
C ALA A 92 -12.99 -0.26 -12.49
N GLU A 93 -13.91 -0.33 -13.46
CA GLU A 93 -14.54 0.85 -14.05
C GLU A 93 -15.32 1.69 -13.04
N HIS A 94 -15.88 1.06 -12.00
CA HIS A 94 -16.64 1.73 -10.95
C HIS A 94 -15.79 2.69 -10.09
N GLU A 95 -14.46 2.61 -10.16
CA GLU A 95 -13.54 3.49 -9.43
C GLU A 95 -13.45 4.88 -10.08
N ALA A 96 -13.63 4.97 -11.40
CA ALA A 96 -13.49 6.21 -12.17
C ALA A 96 -14.34 7.39 -11.65
N PRO A 97 -15.65 7.24 -11.36
CA PRO A 97 -16.45 8.33 -10.81
C PRO A 97 -16.02 8.75 -9.38
N LEU A 98 -15.46 7.84 -8.58
CA LEU A 98 -14.95 8.15 -7.25
C LEU A 98 -13.67 8.98 -7.32
N LEU A 99 -12.75 8.61 -8.23
CA LEU A 99 -11.50 9.33 -8.44
C LEU A 99 -11.70 10.79 -8.85
N LYS A 100 -12.75 11.09 -9.63
CA LYS A 100 -13.11 12.47 -9.99
C LYS A 100 -13.44 13.35 -8.79
N LYS A 101 -13.85 12.77 -7.66
CA LYS A 101 -14.20 13.47 -6.41
C LYS A 101 -13.01 13.68 -5.47
N LEU A 102 -11.87 13.03 -5.71
CA LEU A 102 -10.72 13.02 -4.81
C LEU A 102 -9.86 14.31 -4.89
N GLY A 103 -10.05 15.11 -5.94
CA GLY A 103 -9.21 16.28 -6.23
C GLY A 103 -8.01 15.94 -7.12
N ARG A 104 -6.97 16.78 -7.12
CA ARG A 104 -5.79 16.60 -7.97
C ARG A 104 -4.96 15.40 -7.51
N HIS A 105 -4.80 14.42 -8.38
CA HIS A 105 -4.00 13.22 -8.13
C HIS A 105 -3.33 12.72 -9.42
N THR A 106 -2.34 11.85 -9.28
CA THR A 106 -1.82 11.04 -10.38
C THR A 106 -2.23 9.59 -10.15
N ARG A 107 -2.11 8.72 -11.17
CA ARG A 107 -2.41 7.29 -11.02
C ARG A 107 -1.52 6.43 -11.89
N SER A 108 -1.29 5.21 -11.43
CA SER A 108 -0.80 4.10 -12.24
C SER A 108 -1.90 3.05 -12.38
N LYS A 109 -1.54 1.76 -12.51
CA LYS A 109 -2.49 0.66 -12.65
C LYS A 109 -3.30 0.44 -11.37
N VAL A 110 -2.61 0.27 -10.23
CA VAL A 110 -3.22 -0.11 -8.94
C VAL A 110 -3.00 0.91 -7.82
N CYS A 111 -2.28 1.99 -8.13
CA CYS A 111 -1.95 3.03 -7.15
C CYS A 111 -2.28 4.42 -7.64
N LEU A 112 -2.49 5.31 -6.68
CA LEU A 112 -2.69 6.75 -6.84
C LEU A 112 -1.76 7.52 -5.91
#